data_AF-A0A7Y1ZGS6-F1
#
_entry.id   AF-A0A7Y1ZGS6-F1
#
_cell.length_a   1.000
_cell.length_b   1.000
_cell.length_c   1.000
_cell.angle_alpha   90.00
_cell.angle_beta   90.00
_cell.angle_gamma   90.00
#
_symmetry.space_group_name_H-M   'P 1'
#
loop_
_entity.id
_entity.type
_entity.pdbx_description
1 polymer ?
#
loop_
_entity_poly.entity_id
_entity_poly.type
_entity_poly.pdbx_seq_one_letter_code
_entity_poly.pdbx_strand_id
1 'polypeptide(L)'
;YIPIWVGGISDPAMKRAARLGDGWVTDLQTSAEIIESIERIHAWRREYGRAEQPFDIMATPSDAYDVDGYKRLADVGVTHIMTMPWPFYHGDTDDLQKKIDGVKRYADDIISKFD
;
A
#
# COMPACT_ATOMS: atom_id res chain seq x y z
N TYR A 1 8.36 6.71 -20.44
CA TYR A 1 7.21 6.03 -19.85
C TYR A 1 7.03 6.57 -18.44
N ILE A 2 5.79 6.86 -18.03
CA ILE A 2 5.45 7.32 -16.67
C ILE A 2 4.34 6.38 -16.20
N PRO A 3 4.52 5.62 -15.10
CA PRO A 3 3.52 4.64 -14.65
C PRO A 3 2.24 5.34 -14.19
N ILE A 4 1.08 4.74 -14.49
CA ILE A 4 -0.22 5.23 -14.07
C ILE A 4 -0.82 4.27 -13.05
N TRP A 5 -0.94 4.72 -11.80
CA TRP A 5 -1.62 3.97 -10.76
C TRP A 5 -3.06 4.46 -10.58
N VAL A 6 -3.99 3.51 -10.45
CA VAL A 6 -5.42 3.81 -10.32
C VAL A 6 -5.84 3.63 -8.87
N GLY A 7 -6.43 4.67 -8.28
CA GLY A 7 -6.93 4.63 -6.91
C GLY A 7 -8.36 4.07 -6.78
N GLY A 8 -8.65 3.52 -5.60
CA GLY A 8 -10.01 3.21 -5.14
C GLY A 8 -10.32 1.72 -4.99
N ILE A 9 -11.30 1.42 -4.14
CA ILE A 9 -11.60 0.05 -3.65
C ILE A 9 -12.91 -0.54 -4.20
N SER A 10 -13.63 0.21 -5.06
CA SER A 10 -14.84 -0.32 -5.71
C SER A 10 -14.47 -1.22 -6.91
N ASP A 11 -15.33 -2.20 -7.22
CA ASP A 11 -15.14 -3.07 -8.40
C ASP A 11 -14.84 -2.31 -9.70
N PRO A 12 -15.55 -1.22 -10.06
CA PRO A 12 -15.22 -0.47 -11.27
C PRO A 12 -13.82 0.18 -11.22
N ALA A 13 -13.37 0.62 -10.04
CA ALA A 13 -12.05 1.21 -9.86
C ALA A 13 -10.95 0.14 -9.99
N MET A 14 -11.10 -0.99 -9.29
CA MET A 14 -10.14 -2.08 -9.34
C MET A 14 -10.08 -2.76 -10.71
N LYS A 15 -11.23 -2.93 -11.40
CA LYS A 15 -11.25 -3.38 -12.80
C LYS A 15 -10.52 -2.39 -13.73
N ARG A 16 -10.61 -1.09 -13.47
CA ARG A 16 -9.85 -0.07 -14.23
C ARG A 16 -8.35 -0.21 -13.95
N ALA A 17 -7.94 -0.41 -12.70
CA ALA A 17 -6.55 -0.68 -12.34
C ALA A 17 -6.02 -1.92 -13.07
N ALA A 18 -6.76 -3.03 -13.01
CA ALA A 18 -6.42 -4.29 -13.68
C ALA A 18 -6.34 -4.15 -15.21
N ARG A 19 -7.26 -3.41 -15.83
CA ARG A 19 -7.35 -3.28 -17.29
C ARG A 19 -6.37 -2.28 -17.87
N LEU A 20 -6.17 -1.13 -17.23
CA LEU A 20 -5.47 0.02 -17.81
C LEU A 20 -4.27 0.50 -17.00
N GLY A 21 -4.20 0.20 -15.71
CA GLY A 21 -3.15 0.71 -14.82
C GLY A 21 -1.87 -0.11 -14.86
N ASP A 22 -0.80 0.53 -14.39
CA ASP A 22 0.50 -0.06 -14.06
C ASP A 22 0.63 -0.31 -12.56
N GLY A 23 -0.40 0.05 -11.80
CA GLY A 23 -0.50 -0.22 -10.38
C GLY A 23 -1.86 0.18 -9.80
N TRP A 24 -2.03 -0.11 -8.51
CA TRP A 24 -3.22 0.19 -7.72
C TRP A 24 -2.85 0.90 -6.43
N VAL A 25 -3.64 1.93 -6.08
CA VAL A 25 -3.55 2.63 -4.80
C VAL A 25 -4.83 2.35 -4.03
N THR A 26 -4.69 1.74 -2.86
CA THR A 26 -5.84 1.48 -2.00
C THR A 26 -6.26 2.71 -1.17
N ASP A 27 -7.41 2.62 -0.53
CA ASP A 27 -7.85 3.50 0.56
C ASP A 27 -7.50 2.87 1.93
N LEU A 28 -7.86 3.50 3.03
CA LEU A 28 -7.69 2.92 4.36
C LEU A 28 -8.51 1.62 4.48
N GLN A 29 -7.81 0.49 4.57
CA GLN A 29 -8.39 -0.86 4.64
C GLN A 29 -7.59 -1.73 5.61
N THR A 30 -8.22 -2.77 6.16
CA THR A 30 -7.51 -3.81 6.91
C THR A 30 -6.57 -4.59 5.99
N SER A 31 -5.54 -5.22 6.55
CA SER A 31 -4.63 -6.09 5.78
C SER A 31 -5.39 -7.21 5.04
N ALA A 32 -6.45 -7.75 5.67
CA ALA A 32 -7.29 -8.79 5.06
C ALA A 32 -8.05 -8.29 3.84
N GLU A 33 -8.65 -7.10 3.90
CA GLU A 33 -9.37 -6.49 2.77
C GLU A 33 -8.42 -6.12 1.62
N ILE A 34 -7.19 -5.71 1.94
CA ILE A 34 -6.14 -5.46 0.94
C ILE A 34 -5.78 -6.75 0.21
N ILE A 35 -5.56 -7.85 0.94
CA ILE A 35 -5.27 -9.17 0.36
C ILE A 35 -6.40 -9.61 -0.59
N GLU A 36 -7.66 -9.52 -0.14
CA GLU A 36 -8.81 -9.85 -0.99
C GLU A 36 -8.86 -8.98 -2.26
N SER A 37 -8.59 -7.69 -2.14
CA SER A 37 -8.57 -6.77 -3.27
C SER A 37 -7.47 -7.13 -4.28
N ILE A 38 -6.28 -7.49 -3.80
CA ILE A 38 -5.15 -7.94 -4.63
C ILE A 38 -5.53 -9.21 -5.42
N GLU A 39 -6.13 -10.21 -4.76
CA GLU A 39 -6.56 -11.45 -5.42
C GLU A 39 -7.56 -11.17 -6.55
N ARG A 40 -8.53 -10.29 -6.31
CA ARG A 40 -9.55 -9.88 -7.29
C ARG A 40 -8.93 -9.12 -8.46
N ILE A 41 -8.02 -8.19 -8.19
CA ILE A 41 -7.29 -7.46 -9.23
C ILE A 41 -6.49 -8.42 -10.12
N HIS A 42 -5.77 -9.38 -9.53
CA HIS A 42 -5.02 -10.38 -10.30
C HIS A 42 -5.93 -11.27 -11.13
N ALA A 43 -7.13 -11.63 -10.64
CA ALA A 43 -8.12 -12.34 -11.43
C ALA A 43 -8.53 -11.55 -12.69
N TRP A 44 -8.88 -10.28 -12.53
CA TRP A 44 -9.21 -9.43 -13.68
C TRP A 44 -8.00 -9.18 -14.61
N ARG A 45 -6.78 -9.06 -14.07
CA ARG A 45 -5.57 -8.96 -14.91
C ARG A 45 -5.37 -10.19 -15.78
N ARG A 46 -5.64 -11.39 -15.27
CA ARG A 46 -5.64 -12.62 -16.07
C ARG A 46 -6.70 -12.58 -17.17
N GLU A 47 -7.93 -12.21 -16.83
CA GLU A 47 -9.03 -12.06 -17.81
C GLU A 47 -8.72 -11.05 -18.92
N TYR A 48 -8.00 -9.96 -18.58
CA TYR A 48 -7.61 -8.92 -19.53
C TYR A 48 -6.29 -9.20 -20.26
N GLY A 49 -5.66 -10.37 -20.04
CA GLY A 49 -4.40 -10.74 -20.70
C GLY A 49 -3.19 -9.89 -20.25
N ARG A 50 -3.21 -9.39 -19.01
CA ARG A 50 -2.16 -8.53 -18.43
C ARG A 50 -1.45 -9.17 -17.23
N ALA A 51 -1.62 -10.48 -17.01
CA ALA A 51 -1.05 -11.19 -15.86
C ALA A 51 0.47 -11.02 -15.76
N GLU A 52 1.18 -11.09 -16.89
CA GLU A 52 2.65 -11.03 -16.97
C GLU A 52 3.21 -9.60 -17.01
N GLN A 53 2.35 -8.58 -17.04
CA GLN A 53 2.82 -7.19 -17.03
C GLN A 53 3.14 -6.76 -15.59
N PRO A 54 4.12 -5.85 -15.38
CA PRO A 54 4.37 -5.25 -14.08
C PRO A 54 3.10 -4.63 -13.48
N PHE A 55 3.01 -4.69 -12.14
CA PHE A 55 1.91 -4.08 -11.40
C PHE A 55 2.33 -3.75 -9.97
N ASP A 56 2.43 -2.45 -9.68
CA ASP A 56 2.75 -1.99 -8.33
C ASP A 56 1.49 -1.87 -7.49
N ILE A 57 1.60 -2.20 -6.21
CA ILE A 57 0.52 -2.06 -5.23
C ILE A 57 0.99 -1.15 -4.10
N MET A 58 0.29 -0.04 -3.92
CA MET A 58 0.47 0.89 -2.80
C MET A 58 -0.65 0.70 -1.79
N ALA A 59 -0.29 0.18 -0.62
CA ALA A 59 -1.22 -0.15 0.46
C ALA A 59 -1.29 0.93 1.55
N THR A 60 -2.48 1.13 2.12
CA THR A 60 -2.75 2.01 3.28
C THR A 60 -3.41 1.17 4.38
N PRO A 61 -2.65 0.28 5.06
CA PRO A 61 -3.23 -0.63 6.03
C PRO A 61 -3.68 0.08 7.32
N SER A 62 -4.83 -0.31 7.83
CA SER A 62 -5.40 0.21 9.08
C SER A 62 -5.06 -0.64 10.32
N ASP A 63 -4.27 -1.70 10.16
CA ASP A 63 -3.95 -2.68 11.21
C ASP A 63 -2.50 -3.18 11.17
N ALA A 64 -1.67 -2.63 10.28
CA ALA A 64 -0.25 -2.95 10.16
C ALA A 64 0.61 -1.69 10.31
N TYR A 65 1.44 -1.67 11.35
CA TYR A 65 2.24 -0.52 11.76
C TYR A 65 3.70 -0.86 12.10
N ASP A 66 4.09 -2.11 11.84
CA ASP A 66 5.40 -2.65 12.17
C ASP A 66 6.00 -3.43 11.00
N VAL A 67 7.27 -3.80 11.15
CA VAL A 67 8.05 -4.52 10.13
C VAL A 67 7.37 -5.83 9.74
N ASP A 68 6.88 -6.59 10.71
CA ASP A 68 6.29 -7.90 10.45
C ASP A 68 4.96 -7.78 9.72
N GLY A 69 4.14 -6.78 10.06
CA GLY A 69 2.92 -6.45 9.33
C GLY A 69 3.18 -6.07 7.89
N TYR A 70 4.17 -5.21 7.64
CA TYR A 70 4.55 -4.82 6.28
C TYR A 70 5.17 -5.97 5.49
N LYS A 71 5.93 -6.88 6.12
CA LYS A 71 6.44 -8.09 5.47
C LYS A 71 5.33 -9.03 5.02
N ARG A 72 4.31 -9.25 5.86
CA ARG A 72 3.13 -10.06 5.46
C ARG A 72 2.39 -9.47 4.26
N LEU A 73 2.30 -8.14 4.18
CA LEU A 73 1.73 -7.46 3.02
C LEU A 73 2.65 -7.58 1.79
N ALA A 74 3.97 -7.49 1.96
CA ALA A 74 4.92 -7.69 0.89
C ALA A 74 4.86 -9.12 0.30
N ASP A 75 4.67 -10.14 1.15
CA ASP A 75 4.54 -11.54 0.74
C ASP A 75 3.36 -11.79 -0.23
N VAL A 76 2.34 -10.93 -0.18
CA VAL A 76 1.17 -10.99 -1.08
C VAL A 76 1.24 -9.99 -2.24
N GLY A 77 2.39 -9.35 -2.44
CA GLY A 77 2.64 -8.47 -3.59
C GLY A 77 2.45 -6.97 -3.34
N VAL A 78 2.25 -6.53 -2.09
CA VAL A 78 2.34 -5.09 -1.78
C VAL A 78 3.77 -4.62 -2.01
N THR A 79 3.92 -3.54 -2.78
CA THR A 79 5.22 -2.98 -3.16
C THR A 79 5.54 -1.67 -2.43
N HIS A 80 4.50 -0.95 -1.98
CA HIS A 80 4.63 0.36 -1.36
C HIS A 80 3.64 0.49 -0.20
N ILE A 81 4.02 1.26 0.82
CA ILE A 81 3.13 1.66 1.93
C ILE A 81 2.90 3.17 1.86
N MET A 82 1.65 3.59 1.89
CA MET A 82 1.24 4.97 2.13
C MET A 82 0.84 5.10 3.60
N THR A 83 1.53 5.97 4.33
CA THR A 83 1.27 6.15 5.77
C THR A 83 1.61 7.55 6.25
N MET A 84 1.04 7.87 7.41
CA MET A 84 1.36 9.03 8.23
C MET A 84 2.04 8.50 9.49
N PRO A 85 3.38 8.55 9.62
CA PRO A 85 4.07 7.76 10.65
C PRO A 85 4.11 8.37 12.04
N TRP A 86 3.97 9.70 12.18
CA TRP A 86 4.12 10.37 13.49
C TRP A 86 3.07 9.98 14.55
N PRO A 87 1.80 9.65 14.23
CA PRO A 87 0.84 9.23 15.23
C PRO A 87 1.22 7.92 15.93
N PHE A 88 2.04 7.06 15.32
CA PHE A 88 2.51 5.82 15.94
C PHE A 88 3.43 6.06 17.14
N TYR A 89 4.04 7.24 17.21
CA TYR A 89 5.02 7.60 18.23
C TYR A 89 4.49 8.66 19.20
N HIS A 90 3.69 9.61 18.69
CA HIS A 90 3.29 10.81 19.43
C HIS A 90 1.77 11.01 19.51
N GLY A 91 0.97 10.10 18.93
CA GLY A 91 -0.45 10.30 18.75
C GLY A 91 -0.78 11.41 17.75
N ASP A 92 -2.06 11.73 17.59
CA ASP A 92 -2.48 12.84 16.75
C ASP A 92 -1.96 14.17 17.33
N THR A 93 -1.29 14.97 16.49
CA THR A 93 -0.58 16.16 16.96
C THR A 93 -0.35 17.15 15.83
N ASP A 94 -0.39 18.44 16.17
CA ASP A 94 -0.01 19.54 15.28
C ASP A 94 1.40 20.10 15.54
N ASP A 95 2.11 19.56 16.53
CA ASP A 95 3.47 19.98 16.85
C ASP A 95 4.45 19.52 15.75
N LEU A 96 5.09 20.49 15.10
CA LEU A 96 6.06 20.25 14.02
C LEU A 96 7.24 19.37 14.46
N GLN A 97 7.77 19.58 15.66
CA GLN A 97 8.92 18.81 16.14
C GLN A 97 8.54 17.35 16.37
N LYS A 98 7.34 17.08 16.89
CA LYS A 98 6.83 15.71 17.02
C LYS A 98 6.61 15.02 15.67
N LYS A 99 6.10 15.75 14.67
CA LYS A 99 5.96 15.22 13.30
C LYS A 99 7.33 14.85 12.70
N ILE A 100 8.32 15.73 12.84
CA ILE A 100 9.70 15.49 12.36
C ILE A 100 10.34 14.30 13.09
N ASP A 101 10.23 14.24 14.41
CA ASP A 101 10.77 13.14 15.20
C ASP A 101 10.13 11.80 14.80
N GLY A 102 8.80 11.75 14.66
CA GLY A 102 8.08 10.55 14.24
C GLY A 102 8.51 10.03 12.86
N VAL A 103 8.76 10.93 11.90
CA VAL A 103 9.29 10.53 10.57
C VAL A 103 10.71 9.96 10.67
N LYS A 104 11.59 10.58 11.47
CA LYS A 104 12.96 10.08 11.68
C LYS A 104 12.96 8.70 12.33
N ARG A 105 12.17 8.53 13.40
CA ARG A 105 12.02 7.24 14.07
C ARG A 105 11.45 6.18 13.15
N TYR A 106 10.47 6.51 12.31
CA TYR A 106 9.96 5.57 11.31
C TYR A 106 11.03 5.15 10.30
N ALA A 107 11.92 6.06 9.91
CA ALA A 107 13.05 5.71 9.05
C ALA A 107 14.00 4.71 9.74
N ASP A 108 14.32 4.91 11.01
CA ASP A 108 15.22 4.05 11.78
C ASP A 108 14.59 2.71 12.18
N ASP A 109 13.33 2.73 12.61
CA ASP A 109 12.63 1.56 13.18
C ASP A 109 12.04 0.67 12.09
N ILE A 110 11.55 1.27 10.98
CA ILE A 110 10.83 0.57 9.91
C ILE A 110 11.64 0.55 8.61
N ILE A 111 11.89 1.71 7.99
CA ILE A 111 12.46 1.76 6.62
C ILE A 111 13.83 1.07 6.57
N SER A 112 14.69 1.27 7.58
CA SER A 112 16.02 0.65 7.65
C SER A 112 16.00 -0.89 7.75
N LYS A 113 14.83 -1.50 7.92
CA LYS A 113 14.63 -2.96 8.02
C LYS A 113 14.22 -3.60 6.69
N PHE A 114 14.10 -2.80 5.64
CA PHE A 114 13.83 -3.22 4.27
C PHE A 114 15.04 -2.85 3.41
N ASP A 115 15.45 -3.76 2.52
CA ASP A 115 16.58 -3.60 1.61
C ASP A 115 16.23 -2.76 0.36
#